data_AF-A0A516SL26-F1
#
_entry.id   AF-A0A516SL26-F1
#
_cell.length_a   1.000
_cell.length_b   1.000
_cell.length_c   1.000
_cell.angle_alpha   90.00
_cell.angle_beta   90.00
_cell.angle_gamma   90.00
#
_symmetry.space_group_name_H-M   'P 1'
#
loop_
_entity.id
_entity.type
_entity.pdbx_description
1 polymer ?
#
loop_
_entity_poly.entity_id
_entity_poly.type
_entity_poly.pdbx_seq_one_letter_code
_entity_poly.pdbx_strand_id
1 'polypeptide(L)'
;MTAAHPYTVRITIPMAWLTSIRQHADRITHVLIDDRFAGNPPAEALPCLNWFAIWFAETPPANALIAAQEEAAFEQVQRSLVDLAQQHADGWAVYGLRVMSYGIAEYYFYSRDESTLAGVQVELERAHPGYRIEHASKVDASWAVYKKFLPPS
;
A
#
# COMPACT_ATOMS: atom_id res chain seq x y z
N MET A 1 41.33 -17.82 15.33
CA MET A 1 40.31 -16.76 15.50
C MET A 1 39.40 -16.82 14.30
N THR A 2 38.24 -17.47 14.42
CA THR A 2 37.33 -17.74 13.30
C THR A 2 36.19 -16.75 13.37
N ALA A 3 36.06 -15.91 12.34
CA ALA A 3 35.03 -14.88 12.25
C ALA A 3 33.63 -15.52 12.21
N ALA A 4 32.77 -15.08 13.13
CA ALA A 4 31.34 -15.41 13.11
C ALA A 4 30.72 -14.79 11.85
N HIS A 5 30.13 -15.62 11.00
CA HIS A 5 29.31 -15.16 9.89
C HIS A 5 27.99 -14.62 10.44
N PRO A 6 27.52 -13.42 10.06
CA PRO A 6 26.18 -12.99 10.43
C PRO A 6 25.17 -13.88 9.70
N TYR A 7 24.46 -14.71 10.43
CA TYR A 7 23.30 -15.43 9.90
C TYR A 7 22.20 -14.41 9.63
N THR A 8 21.88 -14.17 8.36
CA THR A 8 20.67 -13.44 7.96
C THR A 8 19.48 -14.36 8.22
N VAL A 9 18.81 -14.18 9.35
CA VAL A 9 17.52 -14.83 9.61
C VAL A 9 16.47 -14.14 8.75
N ARG A 10 16.09 -14.75 7.62
CA ARG A 10 14.88 -14.36 6.88
C ARG A 10 13.68 -14.89 7.66
N ILE A 11 13.12 -14.06 8.53
CA ILE A 11 11.83 -14.33 9.15
C ILE A 11 10.76 -14.08 8.08
N THR A 12 10.28 -15.14 7.44
CA THR A 12 9.06 -15.09 6.62
C THR A 12 7.87 -15.28 7.57
N ILE A 13 7.40 -14.21 8.22
CA ILE A 13 6.09 -14.23 8.87
C ILE A 13 5.04 -14.29 7.75
N PRO A 14 4.18 -15.33 7.68
CA PRO A 14 3.07 -15.30 6.74
C PRO A 14 2.22 -14.06 7.03
N MET A 15 2.13 -13.15 6.06
CA MET A 15 1.36 -11.91 6.20
C MET A 15 -0.12 -12.26 6.38
N ALA A 16 -0.66 -12.01 7.57
CA ALA A 16 -2.09 -12.12 7.83
C ALA A 16 -2.76 -10.82 7.36
N TRP A 17 -3.18 -10.81 6.10
CA TRP A 17 -3.97 -9.71 5.59
C TRP A 17 -5.42 -9.88 6.05
N LEU A 18 -5.94 -8.91 6.81
CA LEU A 18 -7.39 -8.81 7.03
C LEU A 18 -8.02 -8.19 5.79
N THR A 19 -9.07 -8.84 5.29
CA THR A 19 -9.87 -8.37 4.17
C THR A 19 -11.26 -8.00 4.68
N SER A 20 -11.78 -6.86 4.24
CA SER A 20 -13.19 -6.52 4.47
C SER A 20 -13.79 -5.82 3.26
N ILE A 21 -15.03 -6.17 2.93
CA ILE A 21 -15.83 -5.49 1.92
C ILE A 21 -16.89 -4.69 2.67
N ARG A 22 -16.92 -3.37 2.43
CA ARG A 22 -17.87 -2.44 3.04
C ARG A 22 -18.74 -1.85 1.94
N GLN A 23 -20.05 -2.01 2.07
CA GLN A 23 -21.02 -1.31 1.23
C GLN A 23 -21.30 0.05 1.87
N HIS A 24 -20.95 1.13 1.17
CA HIS A 24 -21.49 2.46 1.43
C HIS A 24 -22.62 2.72 0.42
N ALA A 25 -23.54 3.64 0.74
CA ALA A 25 -24.83 3.83 0.07
C ALA A 25 -24.83 3.67 -1.47
N ASP A 26 -23.77 4.11 -2.14
CA ASP A 26 -23.59 4.12 -3.60
C ASP A 26 -22.36 3.32 -4.09
N ARG A 27 -21.56 2.72 -3.20
CA ARG A 27 -20.26 2.14 -3.57
C ARG A 27 -19.83 0.94 -2.73
N ILE A 28 -19.18 -0.01 -3.38
CA ILE A 28 -18.42 -1.07 -2.71
C ILE A 28 -17.01 -0.54 -2.43
N THR A 29 -16.53 -0.77 -1.21
CA THR A 29 -15.14 -0.53 -0.83
C THR A 29 -14.53 -1.84 -0.34
N HIS A 30 -13.37 -2.19 -0.87
CA HIS A 30 -12.58 -3.33 -0.42
C HIS A 30 -11.33 -2.84 0.28
N VAL A 31 -11.21 -3.23 1.54
CA VAL A 31 -10.09 -2.86 2.40
C VAL A 31 -9.24 -4.10 2.62
N LEU A 32 -7.93 -3.93 2.41
CA LEU A 32 -6.90 -4.92 2.72
C LEU A 32 -5.97 -4.28 3.75
N ILE A 33 -5.79 -4.89 4.93
CA ILE A 33 -4.97 -4.31 6.00
C ILE A 33 -4.02 -5.38 6.56
N ASP A 34 -2.75 -5.00 6.75
CA ASP A 34 -1.75 -5.85 7.36
C ASP A 34 -1.90 -5.79 8.88
N ASP A 35 -2.44 -6.83 9.51
CA ASP A 35 -2.83 -6.81 10.92
C ASP A 35 -1.66 -6.87 11.92
N ARG A 36 -0.44 -7.10 11.44
CA ARG A 36 0.77 -7.18 12.27
C ARG A 36 1.01 -5.90 13.08
N PHE A 37 0.47 -4.78 12.62
CA PHE A 37 0.62 -3.46 13.24
C PHE A 37 -0.58 -3.04 14.09
N ALA A 38 -1.63 -3.84 14.19
CA ALA A 38 -2.87 -3.48 14.88
C ALA A 38 -2.65 -3.16 16.38
N GLY A 39 -1.83 -3.95 17.05
CA GLY A 39 -1.55 -3.78 18.48
C GLY A 39 -0.38 -2.85 18.79
N ASN A 40 0.72 -2.96 18.04
CA ASN A 40 1.96 -2.21 18.32
C ASN A 40 2.61 -1.71 17.02
N PRO A 41 2.08 -0.65 16.40
CA PRO A 41 2.69 -0.08 15.20
C PRO A 41 4.05 0.55 15.56
N PRO A 42 5.10 0.41 14.73
CA PRO A 42 6.43 0.98 14.96
C PRO A 42 6.45 2.49 14.67
N ALA A 43 5.57 3.24 15.33
CA ALA A 43 5.28 4.65 15.12
C ALA A 43 6.52 5.56 15.17
N GLU A 44 7.47 5.28 16.06
CA GLU A 44 8.70 6.06 16.19
C GLU A 44 9.67 5.81 15.04
N ALA A 45 9.71 4.57 14.50
CA ALA A 45 10.61 4.21 13.42
C ALA A 45 10.04 4.56 12.04
N LEU A 46 8.71 4.51 11.90
CA LEU A 46 7.99 4.76 10.65
C LEU A 46 6.88 5.81 10.87
N PRO A 47 7.22 7.08 11.15
CA PRO A 47 6.25 8.11 11.50
C PRO A 47 5.58 8.74 10.27
N CYS A 48 6.04 8.45 9.05
CA CYS A 48 5.56 9.11 7.84
C CYS A 48 4.65 8.19 7.04
N LEU A 49 3.48 8.69 6.64
CA LEU A 49 2.59 8.04 5.70
C LEU A 49 2.90 8.53 4.28
N ASN A 50 3.07 7.58 3.37
CA ASN A 50 3.12 7.77 1.93
C ASN A 50 1.86 7.15 1.32
N TRP A 51 1.03 7.98 0.72
CA TRP A 51 -0.21 7.60 0.06
C TRP A 51 -0.01 7.63 -1.45
N PHE A 52 -0.44 6.56 -2.12
CA PHE A 52 -0.55 6.50 -3.57
C PHE A 52 -2.01 6.26 -3.95
N ALA A 53 -2.48 6.98 -4.97
CA ALA A 53 -3.75 6.70 -5.61
C ALA A 53 -3.52 6.33 -7.07
N ILE A 54 -4.20 5.28 -7.53
CA ILE A 54 -4.17 4.81 -8.90
C ILE A 54 -5.62 4.75 -9.39
N TRP A 55 -5.94 5.58 -10.38
CA TRP A 55 -7.27 5.57 -10.99
C TRP A 55 -7.33 4.51 -12.06
N PHE A 56 -8.43 3.77 -12.08
CA PHE A 56 -8.68 2.79 -13.14
C PHE A 56 -8.88 3.53 -14.47
N ALA A 57 -8.31 2.95 -15.52
CA ALA A 57 -8.48 3.46 -16.88
C ALA A 57 -9.93 3.29 -17.34
N GLU A 58 -10.62 2.26 -16.82
CA GLU A 58 -11.99 1.96 -17.14
C GLU A 58 -12.91 2.08 -15.92
N THR A 59 -14.12 2.54 -16.17
CA THR A 59 -15.16 2.61 -15.14
C THR A 59 -15.69 1.20 -14.87
N PRO A 60 -15.55 0.64 -13.66
CA PRO A 60 -16.03 -0.71 -13.39
C PRO A 60 -17.57 -0.77 -13.40
N PRO A 61 -18.17 -1.94 -13.67
CA PRO A 61 -19.60 -2.14 -13.46
C PRO A 61 -19.96 -1.99 -11.97
N ALA A 62 -21.21 -1.66 -11.67
CA ALA A 62 -21.66 -1.29 -10.31
C ALA A 62 -21.40 -2.37 -9.22
N ASN A 63 -21.24 -3.63 -9.63
CA ASN A 63 -20.99 -4.78 -8.76
C ASN A 63 -19.54 -5.27 -8.80
N ALA A 64 -18.62 -4.53 -9.40
CA ALA A 64 -17.21 -4.88 -9.48
C ALA A 64 -16.31 -3.74 -8.99
N LEU A 65 -15.14 -4.12 -8.49
CA LEU A 65 -14.11 -3.17 -8.11
C LEU A 65 -13.28 -2.72 -9.31
N ILE A 66 -13.09 -3.60 -10.30
CA ILE A 66 -12.29 -3.35 -11.50
C ILE A 66 -12.99 -3.96 -12.72
N ALA A 67 -12.79 -3.36 -13.89
CA ALA A 67 -13.24 -3.93 -15.16
C ALA A 67 -12.40 -5.19 -15.50
N ALA A 68 -13.04 -6.27 -15.96
CA ALA A 68 -12.37 -7.55 -16.18
C ALA A 68 -11.21 -7.47 -17.20
N GLN A 69 -11.37 -6.64 -18.22
CA GLN A 69 -10.34 -6.37 -19.23
C GLN A 69 -9.14 -5.58 -18.69
N GLU A 70 -9.31 -4.85 -17.58
CA GLU A 70 -8.26 -4.03 -16.97
C GLU A 70 -7.48 -4.80 -15.90
N GLU A 71 -8.07 -5.85 -15.31
CA GLU A 71 -7.55 -6.58 -14.14
C GLU A 71 -6.07 -6.97 -14.30
N ALA A 72 -5.71 -7.65 -15.40
CA ALA A 72 -4.35 -8.11 -15.62
C ALA A 72 -3.33 -6.97 -15.80
N ALA A 73 -3.72 -5.87 -16.45
CA ALA A 73 -2.86 -4.69 -16.60
C ALA A 73 -2.68 -4.01 -15.25
N PHE A 74 -3.76 -3.85 -14.50
CA PHE A 74 -3.75 -3.23 -13.20
C PHE A 74 -2.94 -4.03 -12.16
N GLU A 75 -3.00 -5.37 -12.19
CA GLU A 75 -2.13 -6.21 -11.36
C GLU A 75 -0.64 -5.94 -11.61
N GLN A 76 -0.24 -5.63 -12.85
CA GLN A 76 1.14 -5.25 -13.16
C GLN A 76 1.49 -3.88 -12.59
N VAL A 77 0.57 -2.92 -12.60
CA VAL A 77 0.75 -1.61 -11.94
C VAL A 77 0.95 -1.81 -10.44
N GLN A 78 0.11 -2.63 -9.79
CA GLN A 78 0.25 -2.93 -8.36
C GLN A 78 1.59 -3.56 -8.01
N ARG A 79 2.02 -4.54 -8.80
CA ARG A 79 3.30 -5.20 -8.61
C ARG A 79 4.45 -4.21 -8.76
N SER A 80 4.40 -3.37 -9.79
CA SER A 80 5.40 -2.34 -10.02
C SER A 80 5.48 -1.35 -8.86
N LEU A 81 4.34 -0.98 -8.26
CA LEU A 81 4.30 -0.09 -7.10
C LEU A 81 5.02 -0.72 -5.91
N VAL A 82 4.74 -1.99 -5.62
CA VAL A 82 5.38 -2.70 -4.50
C VAL A 82 6.88 -2.87 -4.76
N ASP A 83 7.27 -3.27 -5.97
CA ASP A 83 8.67 -3.48 -6.34
C ASP A 83 9.48 -2.17 -6.28
N LEU A 84 8.94 -1.07 -6.81
CA LEU A 84 9.57 0.25 -6.76
C LEU A 84 9.62 0.78 -5.32
N ALA A 85 8.55 0.63 -4.54
CA ALA A 85 8.55 1.03 -3.14
C ALA A 85 9.62 0.26 -2.34
N GLN A 86 9.79 -1.04 -2.62
CA GLN A 86 10.85 -1.83 -2.00
C GLN A 86 12.26 -1.35 -2.38
N GLN A 87 12.46 -0.98 -3.65
CA GLN A 87 13.74 -0.44 -4.13
C GLN A 87 14.07 0.94 -3.53
N HIS A 88 13.10 1.84 -3.48
CA HIS A 88 13.29 3.20 -2.96
C HIS A 88 13.41 3.25 -1.44
N ALA A 89 12.70 2.38 -0.73
CA ALA A 89 12.72 2.39 0.73
C ALA A 89 13.95 1.71 1.33
N ASP A 90 14.68 0.88 0.57
CA ASP A 90 15.84 0.13 1.06
C ASP A 90 15.53 -0.68 2.34
N GLY A 91 14.29 -1.19 2.43
CA GLY A 91 13.76 -1.91 3.60
C GLY A 91 13.14 -1.04 4.70
N TRP A 92 13.11 0.28 4.55
CA TRP A 92 12.57 1.25 5.53
C TRP A 92 11.16 1.75 5.21
N ALA A 93 10.34 0.89 4.61
CA ALA A 93 8.91 1.14 4.45
C ALA A 93 8.11 -0.15 4.61
N VAL A 94 6.87 -0.01 5.08
CA VAL A 94 5.92 -1.11 5.21
C VAL A 94 4.61 -0.75 4.52
N TYR A 95 4.08 -1.70 3.76
CA TYR A 95 2.78 -1.57 3.12
C TYR A 95 1.68 -1.96 4.12
N GLY A 96 0.98 -0.97 4.67
CA GLY A 96 0.06 -1.20 5.78
C GLY A 96 -1.40 -1.41 5.35
N LEU A 97 -1.84 -0.75 4.29
CA LEU A 97 -3.26 -0.65 3.95
C LEU A 97 -3.48 -0.44 2.44
N ARG A 98 -4.47 -1.13 1.90
CA ARG A 98 -5.10 -0.85 0.59
C ARG A 98 -6.56 -0.52 0.80
N VAL A 99 -7.04 0.48 0.07
CA VAL A 99 -8.46 0.77 -0.07
C VAL A 99 -8.79 0.82 -1.56
N MET A 100 -9.59 -0.13 -2.03
CA MET A 100 -10.11 -0.11 -3.40
C MET A 100 -11.57 0.31 -3.35
N SER A 101 -11.94 1.30 -4.15
CA SER A 101 -13.32 1.73 -4.33
C SER A 101 -13.58 2.03 -5.81
N TYR A 102 -14.80 2.47 -6.13
CA TYR A 102 -15.23 2.65 -7.51
C TYR A 102 -14.29 3.59 -8.30
N GLY A 103 -13.52 3.02 -9.24
CA GLY A 103 -12.62 3.76 -10.13
C GLY A 103 -11.25 4.10 -9.54
N ILE A 104 -10.91 3.66 -8.32
CA ILE A 104 -9.64 4.02 -7.68
C ILE A 104 -9.15 2.94 -6.69
N ALA A 105 -7.84 2.74 -6.67
CA ALA A 105 -7.15 2.01 -5.63
C ALA A 105 -6.13 2.91 -4.92
N GLU A 106 -6.23 2.94 -3.61
CA GLU A 106 -5.36 3.71 -2.73
C GLU A 106 -4.46 2.77 -1.92
N TYR A 107 -3.18 3.14 -1.83
CA TYR A 107 -2.13 2.36 -1.18
C TYR A 107 -1.44 3.22 -0.14
N TYR A 108 -1.26 2.67 1.06
CA TYR A 108 -0.78 3.38 2.22
C TYR A 108 0.48 2.68 2.74
N PHE A 109 1.63 3.34 2.57
CA PHE A 109 2.93 2.88 3.04
C PHE A 109 3.38 3.74 4.21
N TYR A 110 3.93 3.13 5.26
CA TYR A 110 4.59 3.85 6.34
C TYR A 110 6.09 3.76 6.18
N SER A 111 6.79 4.89 6.25
CA SER A 111 8.24 5.00 6.10
C SER A 111 8.85 5.89 7.18
N ARG A 112 10.18 5.93 7.22
CA ARG A 112 10.93 6.82 8.11
C ARG A 112 10.68 8.29 7.79
N ASP A 113 10.78 8.67 6.51
CA ASP A 113 10.74 10.05 6.06
C ASP A 113 9.69 10.24 4.96
N GLU A 114 9.14 11.45 4.85
CA GLU A 114 8.16 11.82 3.81
C GLU A 114 8.75 11.67 2.39
N SER A 115 10.05 11.92 2.24
CA SER A 115 10.73 11.82 0.94
C SER A 115 11.05 10.39 0.50
N THR A 116 10.88 9.38 1.37
CA THR A 116 11.34 7.99 1.10
C THR A 116 10.79 7.43 -0.20
N LEU A 117 9.54 7.74 -0.55
CA LEU A 117 8.87 7.18 -1.74
C LEU A 117 8.55 8.23 -2.81
N ALA A 118 9.09 9.44 -2.72
CA ALA A 118 8.76 10.53 -3.63
C ALA A 118 9.11 10.23 -5.11
N GLY A 119 10.14 9.41 -5.36
CA GLY A 119 10.53 9.02 -6.72
C GLY A 119 9.63 7.95 -7.35
N VAL A 120 8.87 7.20 -6.55
CA VAL A 120 8.09 6.04 -7.01
C VAL A 120 6.98 6.46 -7.97
N GLN A 121 6.32 7.61 -7.73
CA GLN A 121 5.24 8.09 -8.61
C GLN A 121 5.75 8.29 -10.04
N VAL A 122 6.86 9.01 -10.20
CA VAL A 122 7.42 9.36 -11.53
C VAL A 122 7.82 8.11 -12.30
N GLU A 123 8.39 7.12 -11.61
CA GLU A 123 8.78 5.85 -12.24
C GLU A 123 7.55 5.01 -12.62
N LEU A 124 6.52 5.00 -11.77
CA LEU A 124 5.26 4.32 -12.08
C LEU A 124 4.55 4.93 -13.28
N GLU A 125 4.42 6.25 -13.34
CA GLU A 125 3.80 6.96 -14.47
C GLU A 125 4.54 6.70 -15.78
N ARG A 126 5.87 6.62 -15.72
CA ARG A 126 6.69 6.27 -16.89
C ARG A 126 6.47 4.82 -17.35
N ALA A 127 6.35 3.89 -16.42
CA ALA A 127 6.14 2.47 -16.72
C ALA A 127 4.70 2.18 -17.18
N HIS A 128 3.73 2.96 -16.69
CA HIS A 128 2.28 2.73 -16.88
C HIS A 128 1.56 4.00 -17.35
N PRO A 129 1.88 4.54 -18.55
CA PRO A 129 1.39 5.85 -18.99
C PRO A 129 -0.12 5.94 -19.22
N GLY A 130 -0.83 4.81 -19.22
CA GLY A 130 -2.30 4.77 -19.32
C GLY A 130 -3.02 5.01 -17.99
N TYR A 131 -2.29 5.08 -16.88
CA TYR A 131 -2.85 5.25 -15.55
C TYR A 131 -2.58 6.66 -15.02
N ARG A 132 -3.60 7.27 -14.42
CA ARG A 132 -3.39 8.43 -13.54
C ARG A 132 -2.90 7.89 -12.21
N ILE A 133 -1.80 8.45 -11.72
CA ILE A 133 -1.17 8.07 -10.46
C ILE A 133 -0.91 9.35 -9.68
N GLU A 134 -1.23 9.36 -8.39
CA GLU A 134 -0.92 10.47 -7.49
C GLU A 134 -0.18 9.96 -6.28
N HIS A 135 0.69 10.81 -5.73
CA HIS A 135 1.39 10.57 -4.49
C HIS A 135 1.26 11.78 -3.56
N ALA A 136 1.11 11.51 -2.27
CA ALA A 136 1.25 12.49 -1.23
C ALA A 136 1.88 11.84 0.00
N SER A 137 2.66 12.62 0.75
CA SER A 137 3.24 12.21 2.01
C SER A 137 2.81 13.15 3.13
N LYS A 138 2.78 12.62 4.36
CA LYS A 138 2.65 13.43 5.58
C LYS A 138 3.22 12.69 6.78
N VAL A 139 3.53 13.44 7.83
CA VAL A 139 3.72 12.84 9.16
C VAL A 139 2.38 12.30 9.69
N ASP A 140 2.37 11.02 10.06
CA ASP A 140 1.29 10.34 10.79
C ASP A 140 1.89 9.46 11.91
N ALA A 141 2.60 10.10 12.85
CA ALA A 141 3.31 9.42 13.92
C ALA A 141 2.41 8.62 14.87
N SER A 142 1.09 8.78 14.80
CA SER A 142 0.14 7.98 15.59
C SER A 142 -0.46 6.81 14.80
N TRP A 143 -0.12 6.68 13.51
CA TRP A 143 -0.73 5.75 12.56
C TRP A 143 -2.25 5.89 12.52
N ALA A 144 -2.73 7.14 12.64
CA ALA A 144 -4.15 7.43 12.75
C ALA A 144 -4.91 7.01 11.50
N VAL A 145 -4.32 7.13 10.31
CA VAL A 145 -4.95 6.69 9.07
C VAL A 145 -5.15 5.18 9.06
N TYR A 146 -4.12 4.41 9.40
CA TYR A 146 -4.19 2.94 9.46
C TYR A 146 -5.24 2.47 10.46
N LYS A 147 -5.25 3.05 11.67
CA LYS A 147 -6.16 2.67 12.76
C LYS A 147 -7.65 2.89 12.43
N LYS A 148 -7.99 3.83 11.54
CA LYS A 148 -9.39 4.03 11.08
C LYS A 148 -9.97 2.82 10.35
N PHE A 149 -9.12 1.97 9.78
CA PHE A 149 -9.55 0.83 8.97
C PHE A 149 -9.48 -0.51 9.70
N LEU A 150 -8.91 -0.54 10.91
CA LEU A 150 -8.95 -1.72 11.77
C LEU A 150 -10.41 -2.10 12.09
N PRO A 151 -10.71 -3.41 12.20
CA PRO A 151 -12.00 -3.85 12.73
C PRO A 151 -12.26 -3.30 14.14
N PRO A 152 -13.52 -3.06 14.53
CA PRO A 152 -13.86 -2.75 15.91
C PRO A 152 -13.38 -3.89 16.83
N SER A 153 -12.79 -3.51 17.96
CA SER A 153 -12.31 -4.41 19.02
C SER A 153 -13.45 -4.97 19.86
#